data_AF-A0A419WD82-F1
#
_entry.id   AF-A0A419WD82-F1
#
_cell.length_a   1.000
_cell.length_b   1.000
_cell.length_c   1.000
_cell.angle_alpha   90.00
_cell.angle_beta   90.00
_cell.angle_gamma   90.00
#
_symmetry.space_group_name_H-M   'P 1'
#
loop_
_entity.id
_entity.type
_entity.pdbx_description
1 polymer ?
#
loop_
_entity_poly.entity_id
_entity_poly.type
_entity_poly.pdbx_seq_one_letter_code
_entity_poly.pdbx_strand_id
1 'polypeptide(L)'
;MEFAVSRAGTAHVTLHGGADATACADARTEFATTLERLEADDAITDWEVTDAGVYEHPAAPFDPYTIALEFTVSVTVEADDADAATEIGAETIDEILERADLSAVSFATAPAASAA
;
A
#
# COMPACT_ATOMS: atom_id res chain seq x y z
N MET A 1 -11.77 8.01 -21.32
CA MET A 1 -12.84 7.51 -20.43
C MET A 1 -12.23 7.34 -19.06
N GLU A 2 -13.01 7.47 -18.00
CA GLU A 2 -12.48 7.35 -16.64
C GLU A 2 -12.60 5.91 -16.13
N PHE A 3 -11.54 5.42 -15.50
CA PHE A 3 -11.47 4.07 -14.94
C PHE A 3 -10.90 4.11 -13.53
N ALA A 4 -11.54 3.37 -12.64
CA ALA A 4 -10.99 3.04 -11.33
C ALA A 4 -10.06 1.83 -11.49
N VAL A 5 -8.81 1.97 -11.06
CA VAL A 5 -7.80 0.91 -11.11
C VAL A 5 -7.37 0.62 -9.70
N SER A 6 -7.57 -0.62 -9.27
CA SER A 6 -7.20 -1.09 -7.94
C SER A 6 -6.07 -2.11 -8.00
N ARG A 7 -5.22 -2.12 -6.98
CA ARG A 7 -4.13 -3.08 -6.84
C ARG A 7 -3.91 -3.45 -5.39
N ALA A 8 -3.85 -4.75 -5.11
CA ALA A 8 -3.48 -5.27 -3.81
C ALA A 8 -1.97 -5.49 -3.73
N GLY A 9 -1.39 -5.18 -2.57
CA GLY A 9 0.02 -5.31 -2.29
C GLY A 9 0.31 -5.63 -0.84
N THR A 10 1.58 -5.93 -0.59
CA THR A 10 2.13 -6.15 0.75
C THR A 10 3.25 -5.15 0.97
N ALA A 11 3.12 -4.27 1.96
CA ALA A 11 4.18 -3.35 2.37
C ALA A 11 4.94 -3.93 3.57
N HIS A 12 6.25 -3.67 3.65
CA HIS A 12 7.04 -3.96 4.85
C HIS A 12 7.39 -2.67 5.61
N VAL A 13 7.04 -2.63 6.90
CA VAL A 13 7.36 -1.52 7.80
C VAL A 13 8.29 -2.02 8.89
N THR A 14 9.40 -1.31 9.09
CA THR A 14 10.37 -1.60 10.14
C THR A 14 10.16 -0.68 11.33
N LEU A 15 9.93 -1.27 12.51
CA LEU A 15 9.61 -0.52 13.73
C LEU A 15 10.54 -0.89 14.87
N HIS A 16 11.03 0.13 15.56
CA HIS A 16 11.81 -0.04 16.78
C HIS A 16 10.89 0.00 18.01
N GLY A 17 10.57 -1.18 18.54
CA GLY A 17 10.01 -1.35 19.88
C GLY A 17 8.60 -1.93 19.94
N GLY A 18 8.31 -2.57 21.08
CA GLY A 18 7.00 -3.16 21.40
C GLY A 18 7.02 -4.68 21.51
N ALA A 19 5.87 -5.25 21.88
CA ALA A 19 5.55 -6.64 21.64
C ALA A 19 4.81 -6.76 20.30
N ASP A 20 4.74 -7.97 19.74
CA ASP A 20 4.21 -8.25 18.40
C ASP A 20 2.88 -7.53 18.10
N ALA A 21 1.90 -7.63 19.00
CA ALA A 21 0.59 -6.99 18.83
C ALA A 21 0.67 -5.46 18.80
N THR A 22 1.59 -4.87 19.57
CA THR A 22 1.82 -3.42 19.54
C THR A 22 2.53 -3.02 18.27
N ALA A 23 3.56 -3.77 17.84
CA ALA A 23 4.28 -3.49 16.60
C ALA A 23 3.35 -3.56 15.37
N CYS A 24 2.48 -4.57 15.27
CA CYS A 24 1.49 -4.64 14.19
C CYS A 24 0.50 -3.47 14.22
N ALA A 25 0.02 -3.06 15.41
CA ALA A 25 -0.93 -1.96 15.54
C ALA A 25 -0.30 -0.61 15.16
N ASP A 26 0.95 -0.37 15.57
CA ASP A 26 1.70 0.83 15.21
C ASP A 26 1.96 0.87 13.70
N ALA A 27 2.44 -0.23 13.12
CA ALA A 27 2.70 -0.34 11.68
C ALA A 27 1.43 -0.03 10.86
N ARG A 28 0.30 -0.61 11.26
CA ARG A 28 -0.98 -0.35 10.62
C ARG A 28 -1.38 1.12 10.71
N THR A 29 -1.18 1.74 11.88
CA THR A 29 -1.54 3.14 12.11
C THR A 29 -0.68 4.08 11.27
N GLU A 30 0.65 3.88 11.25
CA GLU A 30 1.55 4.70 10.46
C GLU A 30 1.29 4.56 8.96
N PHE A 31 1.09 3.32 8.49
CA PHE A 31 0.79 3.06 7.08
C PHE A 31 -0.57 3.63 6.66
N ALA A 32 -1.61 3.46 7.48
CA ALA A 32 -2.92 4.07 7.26
C ALA A 32 -2.82 5.61 7.20
N THR A 33 -2.06 6.22 8.11
CA THR A 33 -1.85 7.67 8.12
C THR A 33 -1.18 8.16 6.82
N THR A 34 -0.28 7.37 6.24
CA THR A 34 0.34 7.68 4.94
C THR A 34 -0.69 7.59 3.81
N LEU A 35 -1.51 6.55 3.77
CA LEU A 35 -2.58 6.41 2.77
C LEU A 35 -3.64 7.51 2.89
N GLU A 36 -4.06 7.88 4.11
CA GLU A 36 -4.97 8.99 4.36
C GLU A 36 -4.43 10.32 3.81
N ARG A 37 -3.11 10.54 3.88
CA ARG A 37 -2.48 11.74 3.28
C ARG A 37 -2.52 11.69 1.75
N LEU A 38 -2.25 10.53 1.16
CA LEU A 38 -2.33 10.36 -0.29
C LEU A 38 -3.75 10.59 -0.82
N GLU A 39 -4.76 10.13 -0.09
CA GLU A 39 -6.16 10.39 -0.40
C GLU A 39 -6.49 11.88 -0.28
N ALA A 40 -6.01 12.54 0.78
CA ALA A 40 -6.21 13.98 0.98
C ALA A 40 -5.52 14.86 -0.08
N ASP A 41 -4.42 14.38 -0.68
CA ASP A 41 -3.73 14.99 -1.81
C ASP A 41 -4.34 14.61 -3.17
N ASP A 42 -5.47 13.87 -3.19
CA ASP A 42 -6.14 13.37 -4.40
C ASP A 42 -5.26 12.43 -5.25
N ALA A 43 -4.19 11.89 -4.67
CA ALA A 43 -3.29 10.95 -5.35
C ALA A 43 -3.91 9.57 -5.49
N ILE A 44 -4.70 9.14 -4.50
CA ILE A 44 -5.46 7.89 -4.51
C ILE A 44 -6.93 8.19 -4.24
N THR A 45 -7.82 7.31 -4.68
CA THR A 45 -9.27 7.49 -4.55
C THR A 45 -9.92 6.59 -3.51
N ASP A 46 -9.29 5.46 -3.18
CA ASP A 46 -9.74 4.55 -2.13
C ASP A 46 -8.57 3.68 -1.66
N TRP A 47 -8.62 3.25 -0.40
CA TRP A 47 -7.64 2.31 0.16
C TRP A 47 -8.19 1.50 1.33
N GLU A 48 -7.60 0.33 1.53
CA GLU A 48 -7.89 -0.53 2.68
C GLU A 48 -6.63 -1.25 3.14
N VAL A 49 -6.43 -1.34 4.46
CA VAL A 49 -5.43 -2.25 5.06
C VAL A 49 -6.16 -3.47 5.63
N THR A 50 -5.95 -4.61 4.98
CA THR A 50 -6.67 -5.86 5.24
C THR A 50 -6.03 -6.68 6.36
N ASP A 51 -4.70 -6.70 6.46
CA ASP A 51 -3.97 -7.48 7.47
C ASP A 51 -2.66 -6.80 7.90
N ALA A 52 -2.16 -7.20 9.08
CA ALA A 52 -0.89 -6.75 9.64
C ALA A 52 -0.25 -7.88 10.47
N GLY A 53 0.86 -8.43 9.99
CA GLY A 53 1.55 -9.57 10.61
C GLY A 53 3.05 -9.35 10.77
N VAL A 54 3.66 -9.96 11.78
CA VAL A 54 5.12 -9.96 11.92
C VAL A 54 5.72 -10.78 10.77
N TYR A 55 6.48 -10.11 9.90
CA TYR A 55 7.26 -10.74 8.84
C TYR A 55 8.58 -11.29 9.39
N GLU A 56 9.28 -10.47 10.19
CA GLU A 56 10.54 -10.85 10.84
C GLU A 56 10.58 -10.32 12.28
N HIS A 57 10.96 -11.20 13.21
CA HIS A 57 11.18 -10.84 14.59
C HIS A 57 12.59 -10.24 14.81
N PRO A 58 12.77 -9.36 15.81
CA PRO A 58 14.07 -8.87 16.23
C PRO A 58 15.04 -10.02 16.52
N ALA A 59 16.21 -10.01 15.87
CA ALA A 59 17.29 -10.95 16.16
C ALA A 59 18.03 -10.64 17.48
N ALA A 60 17.93 -9.39 17.96
CA ALA A 60 18.47 -8.93 19.23
C ALA A 60 17.49 -7.97 19.93
N PRO A 61 17.68 -7.66 21.24
CA PRO A 61 16.74 -6.86 22.03
C PRO A 61 16.46 -5.43 21.53
N PHE A 62 17.28 -4.91 20.62
CA PHE A 62 17.17 -3.57 20.04
C PHE A 62 16.98 -3.59 18.52
N ASP A 63 16.96 -4.79 17.92
CA ASP A 63 16.65 -4.92 16.51
C ASP A 63 15.17 -4.56 16.26
N PRO A 64 14.85 -4.01 15.09
CA PRO A 64 13.48 -3.68 14.74
C PRO A 64 12.66 -4.95 14.45
N TYR A 65 11.35 -4.83 14.60
CA TYR A 65 10.41 -5.73 13.96
C TYR A 65 10.29 -5.36 12.48
N THR A 66 10.15 -6.36 11.62
CA THR A 66 9.61 -6.14 10.27
C THR A 66 8.17 -6.63 10.25
N ILE A 67 7.23 -5.74 9.97
CA ILE A 67 5.80 -6.04 9.87
C ILE A 67 5.41 -6.04 8.39
N ALA A 68 4.73 -7.09 7.93
CA ALA A 68 4.05 -7.12 6.65
C ALA A 68 2.63 -6.59 6.80
N LEU A 69 2.24 -5.68 5.93
CA LEU A 69 0.90 -5.09 5.85
C LEU A 69 0.29 -5.44 4.51
N GLU A 70 -0.83 -6.16 4.53
CA GLU A 70 -1.62 -6.41 3.32
C GLU A 70 -2.58 -5.23 3.11
N PHE A 71 -2.60 -4.71 1.88
CA PHE A 71 -3.42 -3.54 1.56
C PHE A 71 -3.93 -3.59 0.12
N THR A 72 -4.97 -2.82 -0.14
CA THR A 72 -5.47 -2.49 -1.46
C THR A 72 -5.47 -0.98 -1.62
N VAL A 73 -5.07 -0.49 -2.79
CA VAL A 73 -5.13 0.92 -3.15
C VAL A 73 -5.78 1.07 -4.51
N SER A 74 -6.55 2.15 -4.68
CA SER A 74 -7.24 2.47 -5.91
C SER A 74 -6.90 3.89 -6.38
N VAL A 75 -6.78 4.05 -7.70
CA VAL A 75 -6.60 5.34 -8.37
C VAL A 75 -7.62 5.47 -9.48
N THR A 76 -7.87 6.71 -9.90
CA THR A 76 -8.69 6.99 -11.06
C THR A 76 -7.80 7.49 -12.20
N VAL A 77 -7.94 6.89 -13.38
CA VAL A 77 -7.14 7.25 -14.56
C VAL A 77 -8.02 7.46 -15.79
N GLU A 78 -7.60 8.37 -16.65
CA GLU A 78 -8.18 8.54 -17.97
C GLU A 78 -7.47 7.65 -18.99
N ALA A 79 -8.23 6.78 -19.67
CA ALA A 79 -7.71 5.93 -20.73
C ALA A 79 -8.72 5.72 -21.87
N ASP A 80 -8.24 5.24 -23.02
CA ASP A 80 -9.09 4.88 -24.15
C ASP A 80 -9.89 3.60 -23.89
N ASP A 81 -9.31 2.64 -23.17
CA ASP A 81 -9.89 1.31 -22.88
C ASP A 81 -9.37 0.76 -21.53
N ALA A 82 -9.99 -0.30 -21.03
CA ALA A 82 -9.66 -0.90 -19.73
C ALA A 82 -8.25 -1.49 -19.65
N ASP A 83 -7.73 -2.05 -20.75
CA ASP A 83 -6.36 -2.56 -20.81
C ASP A 83 -5.34 -1.42 -20.65
N ALA A 84 -5.56 -0.30 -21.35
CA ALA A 84 -4.72 0.90 -21.22
C ALA A 84 -4.82 1.51 -19.82
N ALA A 85 -6.03 1.55 -19.24
CA ALA A 85 -6.23 1.99 -17.87
C ALA A 85 -5.46 1.12 -16.86
N THR A 86 -5.45 -0.20 -17.07
CA THR A 86 -4.74 -1.13 -16.19
C THR A 86 -3.24 -0.85 -16.17
N GLU A 87 -2.63 -0.60 -17.34
CA GLU A 87 -1.21 -0.26 -17.46
C GLU A 87 -0.90 1.09 -16.79
N ILE A 88 -1.62 2.15 -17.17
CA ILE A 88 -1.43 3.51 -16.64
C ILE A 88 -1.67 3.54 -15.13
N GLY A 89 -2.75 2.91 -14.66
CA GLY A 89 -3.08 2.84 -13.24
C GLY A 89 -2.05 2.04 -12.44
N ALA A 90 -1.49 0.96 -13.01
CA ALA A 90 -0.42 0.22 -12.36
C ALA A 90 0.84 1.07 -12.15
N GLU A 91 1.27 1.79 -13.19
CA GLU A 91 2.43 2.68 -13.13
C GLU A 91 2.19 3.86 -12.18
N THR A 92 0.97 4.41 -12.20
CA THR A 92 0.57 5.52 -11.32
C THR A 92 0.62 5.09 -9.85
N ILE A 93 0.05 3.92 -9.53
CA ILE A 93 0.12 3.35 -8.17
C ILE A 93 1.57 3.12 -7.74
N ASP A 94 2.42 2.61 -8.62
CA ASP A 94 3.84 2.37 -8.32
C ASP A 94 4.57 3.69 -8.00
N GLU A 95 4.38 4.73 -8.82
CA GLU A 95 4.99 6.05 -8.60
C GLU A 95 4.51 6.69 -7.28
N ILE A 96 3.21 6.62 -6.99
CA ILE A 96 2.64 7.18 -5.76
C ILE A 96 3.23 6.50 -4.53
N LEU A 97 3.30 5.16 -4.53
CA LEU A 97 3.83 4.39 -3.41
C LEU A 97 5.33 4.60 -3.24
N GLU A 98 6.10 4.68 -4.34
CA GLU A 98 7.54 4.99 -4.29
C GLU A 98 7.77 6.39 -3.69
N ARG A 99 6.99 7.40 -4.11
CA ARG A 99 7.08 8.76 -3.58
C ARG A 99 6.67 8.88 -2.12
N ALA A 100 5.79 8.00 -1.66
CA ALA A 100 5.39 7.91 -0.26
C ALA A 100 6.42 7.18 0.63
N ASP A 101 7.59 6.83 0.07
CA ASP A 101 8.64 6.03 0.72
C ASP A 101 8.16 4.60 1.09
N LEU A 102 7.08 4.12 0.46
CA LEU A 102 6.55 2.76 0.60
C LEU A 102 7.24 1.81 -0.38
N SER A 103 8.55 1.97 -0.58
CA SER A 103 9.32 1.27 -1.62
C SER A 103 9.54 -0.22 -1.35
N ALA A 104 9.22 -0.71 -0.15
CA ALA A 104 9.23 -2.14 0.19
C ALA A 104 7.88 -2.82 -0.07
N VAL A 105 7.15 -2.40 -1.10
CA VAL A 105 5.88 -3.01 -1.50
C VAL A 105 6.10 -4.13 -2.52
N SER A 106 5.58 -5.31 -2.25
CA SER A 106 5.45 -6.40 -3.22
C SER A 106 3.99 -6.56 -3.63
N PHE A 107 3.70 -6.53 -4.92
CA PHE A 107 2.33 -6.71 -5.40
C PHE A 107 2.00 -8.19 -5.58
N ALA A 108 1.02 -8.68 -4.82
CA ALA A 108 0.59 -10.07 -4.87
C ALA A 108 -0.32 -10.37 -6.08
N THR A 109 -0.98 -9.35 -6.63
CA THR A 109 -1.95 -9.50 -7.71
C THR A 109 -1.71 -8.52 -8.87
N ALA A 110 -2.22 -8.90 -10.04
CA ALA A 110 -2.34 -7.98 -11.17
C ALA A 110 -3.30 -6.83 -10.82
N PRO A 111 -3.10 -5.64 -11.41
CA PRO A 111 -4.04 -4.53 -11.26
C PRO A 111 -5.37 -4.86 -11.95
N ALA A 112 -6.46 -4.32 -11.41
CA ALA A 112 -7.81 -4.50 -11.93
C ALA A 112 -8.44 -3.14 -12.26
N ALA A 113 -8.71 -2.91 -13.54
CA ALA A 113 -9.47 -1.75 -14.01
C ALA A 113 -10.97 -2.04 -14.07
N SER A 114 -11.78 -1.07 -13.68
CA SER A 114 -13.23 -1.05 -13.84
C SER A 114 -13.67 0.34 -14.27
N ALA A 115 -14.71 0.44 -15.09
CA ALA A 115 -15.26 1.74 -15.47
C ALA A 115 -15.74 2.47 -14.20
N ALA A 116 -15.30 3.73 -14.03
CA ALA A 116 -15.65 4.57 -12.88
C ALA A 116 -17.10 5.09 -12.96
#